data_AF-A0A933R3L1-F1
#
_entry.id   AF-A0A933R3L1-F1
#
_cell.length_a   1.000
_cell.length_b   1.000
_cell.length_c   1.000
_cell.angle_alpha   90.00
_cell.angle_beta   90.00
_cell.angle_gamma   90.00
#
_symmetry.space_group_name_H-M   'P 1'
#
loop_
_entity.id
_entity.type
_entity.pdbx_description
1 polymer ?
#
loop_
_entity_poly.entity_id
_entity_poly.type
_entity_poly.pdbx_seq_one_letter_code
_entity_poly.pdbx_strand_id
1 'polypeptide(L)'
;MAVMVRKLRSLLLLVGMILSGLPLTAQSGTPLPEVPEATTRFSATQGCVEPTAEMRKNHMKMILHKRDQTMHEGIRTPQHSLEECINCHVPDDDSGKIVRIDSKEHFCNSCHSYAGVSIDCFQCHADRPVKDIRTRSTAAAVNSSVAVRALWPAWPSRRAYF
;
A
#
# COMPACT_ATOMS: atom_id res chain seq x y z
N MET A 1 63.90 -21.78 32.76
CA MET A 1 63.29 -21.07 31.61
C MET A 1 62.11 -21.82 30.98
N ALA A 2 62.21 -23.12 30.65
CA ALA A 2 61.14 -23.88 29.99
C ALA A 2 59.78 -23.91 30.74
N VAL A 3 59.79 -23.92 32.07
CA VAL A 3 58.56 -23.92 32.90
C VAL A 3 57.82 -22.58 32.84
N MET A 4 58.56 -21.46 32.80
CA MET A 4 58.00 -20.10 32.68
C MET A 4 57.31 -19.92 31.31
N VAL A 5 57.95 -20.44 30.24
CA VAL A 5 57.42 -20.37 28.87
C VAL A 5 56.16 -21.23 28.70
N ARG A 6 56.08 -22.38 29.40
CA ARG A 6 54.87 -23.22 29.44
C ARG A 6 53.71 -22.56 30.17
N LYS A 7 53.97 -21.87 31.29
CA LYS A 7 52.94 -21.12 32.02
C LYS A 7 52.45 -19.90 31.23
N LEU A 8 53.33 -19.17 30.58
CA LEU A 8 52.97 -18.02 29.74
C LEU A 8 52.12 -18.43 28.52
N ARG A 9 52.48 -19.53 27.85
CA ARG A 9 51.66 -20.10 26.76
C ARG A 9 50.27 -20.53 27.23
N SER A 10 50.18 -21.18 28.39
CA SER A 10 48.89 -21.61 28.95
C SER A 10 48.01 -20.42 29.34
N LEU A 11 48.61 -19.35 29.88
CA LEU A 11 47.91 -18.11 30.20
C LEU A 11 47.37 -17.43 28.94
N LEU A 12 48.17 -17.36 27.87
CA LEU A 12 47.77 -16.76 26.60
C LEU A 12 46.62 -17.55 25.94
N LEU A 13 46.63 -18.88 26.03
CA LEU A 13 45.55 -19.72 25.53
C LEU A 13 44.24 -19.52 26.33
N LEU A 14 44.33 -19.43 27.66
CA LEU A 14 43.15 -19.17 28.50
C LEU A 14 42.55 -17.78 28.26
N VAL A 15 43.39 -16.75 28.12
CA VAL A 15 42.93 -15.39 27.81
C VAL A 15 42.30 -15.32 26.42
N GLY A 16 42.89 -15.98 25.41
CA GLY A 16 42.31 -16.06 24.07
C GLY A 16 40.94 -16.75 24.04
N MET A 17 40.76 -17.80 24.84
CA MET A 17 39.49 -18.52 24.96
C MET A 17 38.40 -17.70 25.66
N ILE A 18 38.76 -16.88 26.66
CA ILE A 18 37.83 -15.96 27.33
C ILE A 18 37.42 -14.80 26.42
N LEU A 19 38.35 -14.27 25.60
CA LEU A 19 38.06 -13.16 24.69
C LEU A 19 37.21 -13.57 23.47
N SER A 20 37.19 -14.86 23.12
CA SER A 20 36.40 -15.41 22.01
C SER A 20 34.93 -15.67 22.38
N GLY A 21 34.58 -15.55 23.66
CA GLY A 21 33.26 -15.89 24.19
C GLY A 21 32.25 -14.74 24.26
N LEU A 22 32.48 -13.60 23.58
CA LEU A 22 31.46 -12.54 23.54
C LEU A 22 30.22 -13.07 22.81
N PRO A 23 29.06 -13.21 23.48
CA PRO A 23 27.84 -13.54 22.78
C PRO A 23 27.49 -12.36 21.87
N LEU A 24 27.58 -12.57 20.56
CA LEU A 24 26.88 -11.71 19.61
C LEU A 24 25.40 -11.77 19.99
N THR A 25 24.88 -10.69 20.57
CA THR A 25 23.44 -10.52 20.76
C THR A 25 22.83 -10.37 19.36
N ALA A 26 22.52 -11.50 18.74
CA ALA A 26 21.73 -11.55 17.53
C ALA A 26 20.38 -10.88 17.83
N GLN A 27 20.12 -9.73 17.21
CA GLN A 27 18.81 -9.11 17.24
C GLN A 27 17.84 -10.05 16.53
N SER A 28 17.09 -10.84 17.31
CA SER A 28 16.13 -11.83 16.82
C SER A 28 14.79 -11.22 16.41
N GLY A 29 14.76 -9.92 16.07
CA GLY A 29 13.56 -9.25 15.61
C GLY A 29 13.23 -9.65 14.18
N THR A 30 12.03 -10.18 13.93
CA THR A 30 11.51 -10.30 12.57
C THR A 30 11.37 -8.90 11.98
N PRO A 31 11.98 -8.60 10.81
CA PRO A 31 11.81 -7.31 10.15
C PRO A 31 10.32 -7.04 9.93
N LEU A 32 9.80 -5.93 10.45
CA LEU A 32 8.40 -5.56 10.22
C LEU A 32 8.25 -4.92 8.84
N PRO A 33 7.09 -5.04 8.19
CA PRO A 33 6.84 -4.34 6.93
C PRO A 33 6.83 -2.83 7.16
N GLU A 34 7.49 -2.09 6.27
CA GLU A 34 7.38 -0.65 6.19
C GLU A 34 6.11 -0.31 5.40
N VAL A 35 5.09 0.18 6.09
CA VAL A 35 3.82 0.56 5.48
C VAL A 35 3.88 2.04 5.11
N PRO A 36 3.69 2.41 3.83
CA PRO A 36 3.62 3.81 3.44
C PRO A 36 2.58 4.57 4.25
N GLU A 37 2.93 5.78 4.69
CA GLU A 37 2.03 6.64 5.44
C GLU A 37 0.79 6.99 4.60
N ALA A 38 -0.38 6.92 5.24
CA ALA A 38 -1.61 7.39 4.63
C ALA A 38 -1.62 8.92 4.57
N THR A 39 -2.45 9.46 3.67
CA THR A 39 -2.89 10.84 3.81
C THR A 39 -3.58 11.06 5.15
N THR A 40 -3.58 12.31 5.64
CA THR A 40 -4.14 12.62 6.96
C THR A 40 -5.65 12.40 7.07
N ARG A 41 -6.38 12.45 5.95
CA ARG A 41 -7.83 12.32 5.89
C ARG A 41 -8.32 12.16 4.45
N PHE A 42 -9.45 11.47 4.28
CA PHE A 42 -10.10 11.27 2.98
C PHE A 42 -10.58 12.60 2.36
N SER A 43 -11.15 13.47 3.20
CA SER A 43 -11.60 14.81 2.84
C SER A 43 -11.32 15.80 3.97
N ALA A 44 -11.58 17.09 3.77
CA ALA A 44 -11.42 18.09 4.82
C ALA A 44 -12.19 17.76 6.12
N THR A 45 -13.29 17.02 6.04
CA THR A 45 -14.19 16.74 7.16
C THR A 45 -14.25 15.26 7.55
N GLN A 46 -13.68 14.36 6.76
CA GLN A 46 -13.78 12.90 6.96
C GLN A 46 -12.39 12.29 7.09
N GLY A 47 -12.13 11.66 8.23
CA GLY A 47 -10.90 10.87 8.46
C GLY A 47 -10.81 9.65 7.55
N CYS A 48 -9.70 8.92 7.65
CA CYS A 48 -9.61 7.60 7.02
C CYS A 48 -10.49 6.59 7.77
N VAL A 49 -10.58 5.37 7.22
CA VAL A 49 -11.60 4.38 7.61
C VAL A 49 -11.70 4.08 9.10
N GLU A 50 -10.57 3.88 9.79
CA GLU A 50 -10.48 3.56 11.22
C GLU A 50 -9.09 3.94 11.78
N PRO A 51 -8.92 4.05 13.10
CA PRO A 51 -7.61 4.27 13.73
C PRO A 51 -6.61 3.13 13.43
N THR A 52 -5.32 3.46 13.39
CA THR A 52 -4.24 2.49 13.08
C THR A 52 -4.25 1.25 13.97
N ALA A 53 -4.54 1.40 15.27
CA ALA A 53 -4.61 0.27 16.20
C ALA A 53 -5.74 -0.71 15.84
N GLU A 54 -6.89 -0.18 15.40
CA GLU A 54 -8.05 -0.97 14.97
C GLU A 54 -7.75 -1.67 13.65
N MET A 55 -7.18 -0.95 12.68
CA MET A 55 -6.78 -1.54 11.39
C MET A 55 -5.78 -2.68 11.58
N ARG A 56 -4.72 -2.50 12.37
CA ARG A 56 -3.73 -3.57 12.60
C ARG A 56 -4.32 -4.84 13.20
N LYS A 57 -5.36 -4.71 14.03
CA LYS A 57 -6.01 -5.85 14.69
C LYS A 57 -7.09 -6.50 13.85
N ASN A 58 -7.89 -5.71 13.13
CA ASN A 58 -9.16 -6.15 12.55
C ASN A 58 -9.26 -5.98 11.03
N HIS A 59 -8.21 -5.49 10.34
CA HIS A 59 -8.18 -5.24 8.89
C HIS A 59 -8.82 -6.37 8.07
N MET A 60 -8.31 -7.60 8.21
CA MET A 60 -8.80 -8.73 7.42
C MET A 60 -10.23 -9.12 7.75
N LYS A 61 -10.64 -9.02 9.03
CA LYS A 61 -12.02 -9.31 9.43
C LYS A 61 -12.99 -8.33 8.79
N MET A 62 -12.65 -7.04 8.79
CA MET A 62 -13.49 -6.00 8.19
C MET A 62 -13.62 -6.17 6.68
N ILE A 63 -12.51 -6.44 5.98
CA ILE A 63 -12.52 -6.63 4.53
C ILE A 63 -13.31 -7.89 4.13
N LEU A 64 -13.12 -9.00 4.84
CA LEU A 64 -13.85 -10.24 4.53
C LEU A 64 -15.34 -10.10 4.79
N HIS A 65 -15.72 -9.49 5.92
CA HIS A 65 -17.12 -9.21 6.19
C HIS A 65 -17.73 -8.29 5.13
N LYS A 66 -17.01 -7.23 4.75
CA LYS A 66 -17.44 -6.32 3.68
C LYS A 66 -17.61 -7.02 2.33
N ARG A 67 -16.69 -7.93 1.99
CA ARG A 67 -16.73 -8.76 0.78
C ARG A 67 -18.00 -9.62 0.77
N ASP A 68 -18.28 -10.33 1.85
CA ASP A 68 -19.46 -11.21 1.94
C ASP A 68 -20.75 -10.40 1.85
N GLN A 69 -20.85 -9.28 2.58
CA GLN A 69 -21.99 -8.36 2.47
C GLN A 69 -22.19 -7.86 1.04
N THR A 70 -21.12 -7.45 0.37
CA THR A 70 -21.22 -6.87 -0.97
C THR A 70 -21.54 -7.92 -2.05
N MET A 71 -20.86 -9.07 -1.99
CA MET A 71 -20.88 -10.08 -3.05
C MET A 71 -21.98 -11.12 -2.87
N HIS A 72 -22.25 -11.54 -1.64
CA HIS A 72 -23.23 -12.58 -1.36
C HIS A 72 -24.58 -12.01 -0.93
N GLU A 73 -24.58 -10.91 -0.17
CA GLU A 73 -25.82 -10.30 0.35
C GLU A 73 -26.29 -9.09 -0.47
N GLY A 74 -25.46 -8.57 -1.38
CA GLY A 74 -25.76 -7.41 -2.22
C GLY A 74 -25.74 -6.06 -1.49
N ILE A 75 -25.32 -6.01 -0.22
CA ILE A 75 -25.29 -4.81 0.62
C ILE A 75 -24.05 -3.98 0.29
N ARG A 76 -24.24 -2.78 -0.27
CA ARG A 76 -23.18 -1.87 -0.69
C ARG A 76 -23.22 -0.57 0.11
N THR A 77 -22.31 -0.44 1.08
CA THR A 77 -22.13 0.79 1.86
C THR A 77 -20.78 1.46 1.54
N PRO A 78 -20.60 2.77 1.75
CA PRO A 78 -19.28 3.41 1.58
C PRO A 78 -18.25 2.94 2.61
N GLN A 79 -18.68 2.72 3.86
CA GLN A 79 -17.82 2.29 4.96
C GLN A 79 -17.04 1.02 4.61
N HIS A 80 -15.73 1.02 4.87
CA HIS A 80 -14.79 -0.07 4.58
C HIS A 80 -14.76 -0.53 3.11
N SER A 81 -15.22 0.30 2.17
CA SER A 81 -15.05 0.00 0.75
C SER A 81 -13.57 0.08 0.33
N LEU A 82 -13.20 -0.64 -0.73
CA LEU A 82 -11.85 -0.53 -1.30
C LEU A 82 -11.52 0.91 -1.72
N GLU A 83 -12.50 1.67 -2.19
CA GLU A 83 -12.35 3.07 -2.58
C GLU A 83 -11.91 3.94 -1.39
N GLU A 84 -12.55 3.80 -0.22
CA GLU A 84 -12.19 4.56 0.98
C GLU A 84 -10.76 4.24 1.44
N CYS A 85 -10.32 2.98 1.31
CA CYS A 85 -8.94 2.60 1.61
C CYS A 85 -7.94 3.24 0.63
N ILE A 86 -8.18 3.09 -0.68
CA ILE A 86 -7.27 3.56 -1.74
C ILE A 86 -7.14 5.08 -1.72
N ASN A 87 -8.24 5.81 -1.57
CA ASN A 87 -8.23 7.27 -1.57
C ASN A 87 -7.43 7.85 -0.38
N CYS A 88 -7.26 7.10 0.71
CA CYS A 88 -6.40 7.49 1.83
C CYS A 88 -4.94 7.06 1.65
N HIS A 89 -4.69 5.86 1.12
CA HIS A 89 -3.36 5.24 1.12
C HIS A 89 -2.58 5.37 -0.19
N VAL A 90 -3.24 5.75 -1.28
CA VAL A 90 -2.61 6.03 -2.56
C VAL A 90 -2.81 7.52 -2.81
N PRO A 91 -1.89 8.39 -2.36
CA PRO A 91 -2.03 9.81 -2.64
C PRO A 91 -1.94 10.05 -4.15
N ASP A 92 -2.83 10.89 -4.66
CA ASP A 92 -2.63 11.52 -5.97
C ASP A 92 -1.45 12.48 -5.80
N ASP A 93 -0.28 12.11 -6.29
CA ASP A 93 0.82 13.07 -6.38
C ASP A 93 0.60 13.93 -7.63
N ASP A 94 0.73 15.25 -7.50
CA ASP A 94 0.66 16.15 -8.65
C ASP A 94 1.76 15.85 -9.70
N SER A 95 2.76 15.03 -9.33
CA SER A 95 3.79 14.46 -10.20
C SER A 95 3.33 13.27 -11.07
N GLY A 96 2.13 12.72 -10.84
CA GLY A 96 1.53 11.65 -11.64
C GLY A 96 2.14 10.25 -11.44
N LYS A 97 2.97 10.05 -10.43
CA LYS A 97 3.56 8.75 -10.07
C LYS A 97 2.72 8.06 -9.00
N ILE A 98 1.59 7.50 -9.44
CA ILE A 98 0.74 6.64 -8.63
C ILE A 98 1.42 5.28 -8.46
N VAL A 99 1.69 4.87 -7.21
CA VAL A 99 2.16 3.51 -6.90
C VAL A 99 1.01 2.53 -7.16
N ARG A 100 1.30 1.47 -7.92
CA ARG A 100 0.34 0.48 -8.43
C ARG A 100 0.46 -0.83 -7.67
N ILE A 101 -0.58 -1.65 -7.67
CA ILE A 101 -0.67 -2.94 -6.95
C ILE A 101 0.33 -4.01 -7.39
N ASP A 102 1.07 -3.80 -8.47
CA ASP A 102 2.17 -4.69 -8.87
C ASP A 102 3.49 -4.37 -8.12
N SER A 103 3.57 -3.19 -7.49
CA SER A 103 4.72 -2.78 -6.70
C SER A 103 4.63 -3.26 -5.25
N LYS A 104 5.77 -3.65 -4.66
CA LYS A 104 5.89 -3.91 -3.22
C LYS A 104 5.69 -2.66 -2.37
N GLU A 105 5.89 -1.49 -2.97
CA GLU A 105 5.67 -0.18 -2.35
C GLU A 105 4.18 0.17 -2.24
N HIS A 106 3.29 -0.57 -2.91
CA HIS A 106 1.86 -0.36 -2.76
C HIS A 106 1.42 -0.69 -1.33
N PHE A 107 0.57 0.14 -0.73
CA PHE A 107 0.21 0.00 0.68
C PHE A 107 -0.36 -1.40 1.02
N CYS A 108 -1.22 -1.97 0.17
CA CYS A 108 -1.70 -3.35 0.35
C CYS A 108 -0.53 -4.36 0.34
N ASN A 109 0.42 -4.19 -0.59
CA ASN A 109 1.52 -5.13 -0.78
C ASN A 109 2.62 -5.01 0.26
N SER A 110 2.76 -3.88 0.94
CA SER A 110 3.74 -3.72 2.02
C SER A 110 3.57 -4.82 3.08
N CYS A 111 2.32 -5.08 3.49
CA CYS A 111 1.98 -6.16 4.42
C CYS A 111 1.77 -7.51 3.71
N HIS A 112 1.13 -7.54 2.54
CA HIS A 112 0.81 -8.81 1.88
C HIS A 112 2.04 -9.52 1.32
N SER A 113 3.02 -8.77 0.80
CA SER A 113 4.32 -9.33 0.40
C SER A 113 5.09 -9.86 1.61
N TYR A 114 5.02 -9.15 2.74
CA TYR A 114 5.63 -9.59 4.00
C TYR A 114 4.98 -10.87 4.55
N ALA A 115 3.65 -10.95 4.48
CA ALA A 115 2.89 -12.11 4.95
C ALA A 115 2.88 -13.29 3.96
N GLY A 116 3.44 -13.13 2.76
CA GLY A 116 3.42 -14.16 1.71
C GLY A 116 2.01 -14.41 1.14
N VAL A 117 1.14 -13.40 1.16
CA VAL A 117 -0.26 -13.48 0.71
C VAL A 117 -0.41 -12.77 -0.64
N SER A 118 -1.01 -13.45 -1.62
CA SER A 118 -1.41 -12.84 -2.88
C SER A 118 -2.84 -12.32 -2.83
N ILE A 119 -3.07 -11.12 -3.37
CA ILE A 119 -4.40 -10.50 -3.45
C ILE A 119 -4.91 -10.61 -4.90
N ASP A 120 -6.14 -11.05 -5.08
CA ASP A 120 -6.80 -11.23 -6.38
C ASP A 120 -7.81 -10.14 -6.74
N CYS A 121 -8.17 -9.26 -5.78
CA CYS A 121 -9.20 -8.25 -5.94
C CYS A 121 -8.93 -7.32 -7.14
N PHE A 122 -7.66 -6.98 -7.37
CA PHE A 122 -7.25 -6.01 -8.38
C PHE A 122 -7.05 -6.58 -9.78
N GLN A 123 -7.42 -7.85 -10.00
CA GLN A 123 -7.56 -8.39 -11.36
C GLN A 123 -8.70 -7.72 -12.12
N CYS A 124 -9.70 -7.20 -11.40
CA CYS A 124 -10.82 -6.45 -11.96
C CYS A 124 -11.03 -5.08 -11.29
N HIS A 125 -10.66 -4.92 -10.02
CA HIS A 125 -10.82 -3.63 -9.33
C HIS A 125 -9.69 -2.66 -9.63
N ALA A 126 -10.02 -1.37 -9.70
CA ALA A 126 -9.04 -0.30 -9.74
C ALA A 126 -8.30 -0.19 -8.38
N ASP A 127 -7.00 -0.04 -8.46
CA ASP A 127 -5.99 0.15 -7.39
C ASP A 127 -5.43 1.59 -7.41
N ARG A 128 -6.25 2.55 -7.82
CA ARG A 128 -5.90 3.98 -7.85
C ARG A 128 -7.08 4.83 -7.42
N PRO A 129 -6.84 6.05 -6.92
CA PRO A 129 -7.90 6.91 -6.44
C PRO A 129 -8.93 7.24 -7.52
N VAL A 130 -10.18 7.43 -7.10
CA VAL A 130 -11.27 7.78 -8.02
C VAL A 130 -11.14 9.22 -8.54
N LYS A 131 -10.47 10.11 -7.80
CA LYS A 131 -10.17 11.48 -8.23
C LYS A 131 -9.38 11.50 -9.55
N ASP A 132 -8.36 10.65 -9.68
CA ASP A 132 -7.57 10.49 -10.92
C ASP A 132 -8.41 10.00 -12.12
N ILE A 133 -9.48 9.22 -11.90
CA ILE A 133 -10.38 8.81 -13.01
C ILE A 133 -11.12 10.03 -13.58
N ARG A 134 -11.61 10.94 -12.73
CA ARG A 134 -12.39 12.10 -13.20
C ARG A 134 -11.52 13.11 -13.93
N THR A 135 -10.32 13.41 -13.45
CA THR A 135 -9.38 14.34 -14.11
C THR A 135 -8.85 13.78 -15.43
N ARG A 136 -8.61 12.47 -15.52
CA ARG A 136 -8.16 11.85 -16.78
C ARG A 136 -9.30 11.68 -17.79
N SER A 137 -10.51 11.35 -17.35
CA SER A 137 -11.68 11.31 -18.22
C SER A 137 -12.06 12.68 -18.76
N THR A 138 -11.93 13.76 -17.98
CA THR A 138 -12.14 15.12 -18.51
C THR A 138 -11.03 15.53 -19.46
N ALA A 139 -9.76 15.23 -19.17
CA ALA A 139 -8.64 15.49 -20.09
C ALA A 139 -8.74 14.71 -21.41
N ALA A 140 -9.10 13.41 -21.36
CA ALA A 140 -9.28 12.57 -22.53
C ALA A 140 -10.56 12.93 -23.33
N ALA A 141 -11.65 13.31 -22.65
CA ALA A 141 -12.86 13.80 -23.30
C ALA A 141 -12.64 15.16 -23.97
N VAL A 142 -11.86 16.06 -23.37
CA VAL A 142 -11.48 17.34 -24.00
C VAL A 142 -10.66 17.09 -25.28
N ASN A 143 -9.66 16.21 -25.24
CA ASN A 143 -8.87 15.89 -26.45
C ASN A 143 -9.70 15.23 -27.56
N SER A 144 -10.67 14.37 -27.21
CA SER A 144 -11.56 13.74 -28.19
C SER A 144 -12.59 14.73 -28.77
N SER A 145 -13.07 15.67 -27.97
CA SER A 145 -14.01 16.71 -28.41
C SER A 145 -13.38 17.72 -29.38
N VAL A 146 -12.08 17.99 -29.23
CA VAL A 146 -11.31 18.85 -30.15
C VAL A 146 -11.07 18.14 -31.49
N ALA A 147 -10.77 16.84 -31.48
CA ALA A 147 -10.57 16.06 -32.71
C ALA A 147 -11.88 15.85 -33.50
N VAL A 148 -13.01 15.60 -32.82
CA VAL A 148 -14.31 15.40 -33.48
C VAL A 148 -14.89 16.70 -34.06
N ARG A 149 -14.57 17.86 -33.47
CA ARG A 149 -14.94 19.18 -34.02
C ARG A 149 -14.19 19.56 -35.31
N ALA A 150 -13.03 18.96 -35.58
CA ALA A 150 -12.22 19.28 -36.75
C ALA A 150 -12.65 18.54 -38.04
N LEU A 151 -13.58 17.58 -37.95
CA LEU A 151 -13.96 16.71 -39.08
C LEU A 151 -15.46 16.69 -39.40
N TRP A 152 -16.30 17.42 -38.64
CA TRP A 152 -17.74 17.47 -38.93
C TRP A 152 -18.16 18.78 -39.61
N PRO A 153 -18.80 18.70 -40.80
CA PRO A 153 -19.40 19.88 -41.42
C PRO A 153 -20.54 20.41 -40.54
N ALA A 154 -20.56 21.73 -40.36
CA ALA A 154 -21.51 22.44 -39.52
C ALA A 154 -22.97 22.09 -39.87
N TRP A 155 -23.61 21.25 -39.05
CA TRP A 155 -25.04 20.99 -39.13
C TRP A 155 -25.79 21.92 -38.17
N PRO A 156 -26.85 22.62 -38.63
CA PRO A 156 -27.55 23.59 -37.82
C PRO A 156 -28.40 22.89 -36.75
N SER A 157 -28.06 23.20 -35.50
CA SER A 157 -28.90 23.20 -34.30
C SER A 157 -30.21 22.40 -34.37
N ARG A 158 -30.16 21.11 -34.03
CA ARG A 158 -31.33 20.44 -33.44
C ARG A 158 -31.23 20.47 -31.94
N ARG A 159 -31.96 21.45 -31.42
CA ARG A 159 -32.54 21.47 -30.09
C ARG A 159 -33.39 20.19 -29.92
N ALA A 160 -33.13 19.49 -28.81
CA ALA A 160 -34.13 18.93 -27.91
C ALA A 160 -34.17 17.40 -27.67
N TYR A 161 -34.43 17.13 -26.39
CA TYR A 161 -35.09 15.98 -25.75
C TYR A 161 -34.30 14.68 -25.50
N PHE A 162 -34.15 14.43 -24.19
CA PHE A 162 -33.73 13.23 -23.46
C PHE A 162 -32.30 12.72 -23.66
#